data_AF-A0A5C6SAU2-F1
#
_entry.id   AF-A0A5C6SAU2-F1
#
_cell.length_a   1.000
_cell.length_b   1.000
_cell.length_c   1.000
_cell.angle_alpha   90.00
_cell.angle_beta   90.00
_cell.angle_gamma   90.00
#
_symmetry.space_group_name_H-M   'P 1'
#
loop_
_entity.id
_entity.type
_entity.pdbx_description
1 polymer ?
#
loop_
_entity_poly.entity_id
_entity_poly.type
_entity_poly.pdbx_seq_one_letter_code
_entity_poly.pdbx_strand_id
1 'polypeptide(L)'
;MATSIALQALPSELIGAICRLLPNRDIKSLRLTCRYWRQNSLLRFDRLFISASPRNVEVLFAVANHDIFRHRAKEIIWDDAVLEPVSSKEGDGPCGYSSYETDRDADSEEKGRISRHFVRLCRDSMFDGTLRLRDKPKEVREKYMKGQMNDLLPSREPLAYYSRLLQEQSDILESGDDEAALRYAVQRFPRLTKVTVTPATDGVLITPLYETPMEAEDEKSQWRGFRIITRVLAQAENCQISELVLDNNKLPTGLNHFVFEEPNEEYDDLCRTVQRPGFRRIVLSLLVGYFFDCDAEDWDFYRNGRISNLLAKAPDLQEVVLQTNYPVDATSCSGRMKDFVSLTNIFPIDKWSSGGLKHFGLSEMQVT
;
A
#
# COMPACT_ATOMS: atom_id res chain seq x y z
N MET A 1 1.92 -29.79 -45.01
CA MET A 1 2.13 -30.05 -43.57
C MET A 1 2.86 -28.86 -42.99
N ALA A 2 2.19 -28.01 -42.21
CA ALA A 2 2.87 -26.89 -41.55
C ALA A 2 3.74 -27.46 -40.42
N THR A 3 5.05 -27.34 -40.57
CA THR A 3 6.00 -27.67 -39.50
C THR A 3 5.73 -26.71 -38.35
N SER A 4 5.18 -27.24 -37.24
CA SER A 4 5.11 -26.51 -35.99
C SER A 4 6.54 -26.14 -35.59
N ILE A 5 6.89 -24.85 -35.73
CA ILE A 5 8.13 -24.33 -35.19
C ILE A 5 7.98 -24.41 -33.68
N ALA A 6 8.72 -25.31 -33.04
CA ALA A 6 8.74 -25.39 -31.59
C ALA A 6 9.18 -24.03 -31.04
N LEU A 7 8.39 -23.41 -30.16
CA LEU A 7 8.76 -22.13 -29.53
C LEU A 7 10.14 -22.19 -28.83
N GLN A 8 10.62 -23.40 -28.52
CA GLN A 8 11.96 -23.65 -27.96
C GLN A 8 13.10 -23.34 -28.95
N ALA A 9 12.83 -23.24 -30.24
CA ALA A 9 13.80 -22.87 -31.27
C ALA A 9 14.00 -21.35 -31.39
N LEU A 10 13.25 -20.55 -30.65
CA LEU A 10 13.41 -19.09 -30.63
C LEU A 10 14.67 -18.70 -29.85
N PRO A 11 15.41 -17.67 -30.29
CA PRO A 11 16.49 -17.06 -29.52
C PRO A 11 16.04 -16.61 -28.12
N SER A 12 16.96 -16.64 -27.17
CA SER A 12 16.71 -16.31 -25.76
C SER A 12 16.15 -14.89 -25.57
N GLU A 13 16.49 -13.97 -26.48
CA GLU A 13 16.04 -12.59 -26.53
C GLU A 13 14.56 -12.50 -26.86
N LEU A 14 14.08 -13.30 -27.82
CA LEU A 14 12.67 -13.37 -28.19
C LEU A 14 11.85 -14.05 -27.09
N ILE A 15 12.39 -15.10 -26.47
CA ILE A 15 11.79 -15.72 -25.29
C ILE A 15 11.68 -14.71 -24.15
N GLY A 16 12.73 -13.94 -23.90
CA GLY A 16 12.73 -12.87 -22.91
C GLY A 16 11.70 -11.79 -23.23
N ALA A 17 11.54 -11.40 -24.49
CA ALA A 17 10.53 -10.44 -24.92
C ALA A 17 9.09 -10.98 -24.74
N ILE A 18 8.84 -12.25 -25.07
CA ILE A 18 7.56 -12.91 -24.83
C ILE A 18 7.26 -12.94 -23.32
N CYS A 19 8.22 -13.38 -22.50
CA CYS A 19 8.04 -13.45 -21.05
C CYS A 19 7.78 -12.07 -20.41
N ARG A 20 8.31 -10.98 -20.99
CA ARG A 20 8.03 -9.61 -20.52
C ARG A 20 6.55 -9.22 -20.67
N LEU A 21 5.85 -9.80 -21.64
CA LEU A 21 4.43 -9.55 -21.89
C LEU A 21 3.51 -10.40 -21.00
N LEU A 22 4.03 -11.43 -20.33
CA LEU A 22 3.24 -12.36 -19.53
C LEU A 22 3.22 -11.99 -18.03
N PRO A 23 2.07 -12.09 -17.34
CA PRO A 23 2.01 -12.00 -15.88
C PRO A 23 2.84 -13.11 -15.22
N ASN A 24 3.31 -12.88 -13.99
CA ASN A 24 4.08 -13.90 -13.26
C ASN A 24 3.31 -15.21 -13.10
N ARG A 25 1.97 -15.17 -13.01
CA ARG A 25 1.09 -16.35 -13.00
C ARG A 25 1.28 -17.21 -14.25
N ASP A 26 1.27 -16.61 -15.43
CA ASP A 26 1.43 -17.32 -16.69
C ASP A 26 2.87 -17.78 -16.88
N ILE A 27 3.86 -16.99 -16.46
CA ILE A 27 5.26 -17.41 -16.45
C ILE A 27 5.43 -18.63 -15.54
N LYS A 28 4.86 -18.64 -14.33
CA LYS A 28 4.88 -19.81 -13.43
C LYS A 28 4.27 -21.04 -14.12
N SER A 29 3.13 -20.88 -14.78
CA SER A 29 2.48 -21.96 -15.54
C SER A 29 3.35 -22.45 -16.69
N LEU A 30 3.98 -21.53 -17.44
CA LEU A 30 4.90 -21.84 -18.52
C LEU A 30 6.13 -22.62 -18.03
N ARG A 31 6.68 -22.24 -16.87
CA ARG A 31 7.81 -22.93 -16.21
C ARG A 31 7.47 -24.38 -15.84
N LEU A 32 6.20 -24.71 -15.60
CA LEU A 32 5.76 -26.07 -15.28
C LEU A 32 5.66 -26.97 -16.51
N THR A 33 5.60 -26.41 -17.73
CA THR A 33 5.42 -27.20 -18.95
C THR A 33 6.63 -28.05 -19.32
N CYS A 34 7.86 -27.52 -19.19
CA CYS A 34 9.08 -28.27 -19.45
C CYS A 34 10.32 -27.61 -18.83
N ARG A 35 11.44 -28.37 -18.77
CA ARG A 35 12.72 -27.90 -18.22
C ARG A 35 13.28 -26.67 -18.95
N TYR A 36 13.10 -26.60 -20.27
CA TYR A 36 13.57 -25.47 -21.08
C TYR A 36 12.94 -24.15 -20.62
N TRP A 37 11.61 -24.11 -20.51
CA TRP A 37 10.90 -22.92 -20.02
C TRP A 37 11.21 -22.64 -18.56
N ARG A 38 11.35 -23.66 -17.71
CA ARG A 38 11.79 -23.48 -16.31
C ARG A 38 13.11 -22.71 -16.19
N GLN A 39 14.04 -22.92 -17.11
CA GLN A 39 15.35 -22.26 -17.10
C GLN A 39 15.33 -20.89 -17.78
N ASN A 40 14.58 -20.74 -18.89
CA ASN A 40 14.65 -19.55 -19.74
C ASN A 40 13.56 -18.49 -19.47
N SER A 41 12.48 -18.84 -18.76
CA SER A 41 11.42 -17.88 -18.42
C SER A 41 11.60 -17.32 -17.00
N LEU A 42 12.39 -16.26 -16.90
CA LEU A 42 12.66 -15.59 -15.63
C LEU A 42 11.41 -14.87 -15.11
N LEU A 43 11.13 -15.04 -13.81
CA LEU A 43 10.11 -14.28 -13.12
C LEU A 43 10.48 -12.79 -13.07
N ARG A 44 9.45 -11.94 -13.04
CA ARG A 44 9.58 -10.49 -12.92
C ARG A 44 9.49 -10.12 -11.45
N PHE A 45 10.65 -9.85 -10.86
CA PHE A 45 10.80 -9.38 -9.49
C PHE A 45 11.35 -7.95 -9.47
N ASP A 46 10.84 -7.09 -10.36
CA ASP A 46 11.15 -5.65 -10.36
C ASP A 46 10.57 -4.96 -9.12
N ARG A 47 9.43 -5.46 -8.64
CA ARG A 47 8.74 -5.07 -7.41
C ARG A 47 8.67 -6.24 -6.45
N LEU A 48 8.94 -5.99 -5.17
CA LEU A 48 8.85 -6.97 -4.10
C LEU A 48 7.96 -6.43 -2.99
N PHE A 49 7.22 -7.32 -2.36
CA PHE A 49 6.28 -6.98 -1.29
C PHE A 49 6.86 -7.40 0.05
N ILE A 50 6.64 -6.57 1.05
CA ILE A 50 6.92 -6.87 2.45
C ILE A 50 5.70 -6.47 3.26
N SER A 51 5.31 -7.31 4.20
CA SER A 51 4.19 -7.11 5.10
C SER A 51 4.45 -7.95 6.35
N ALA A 52 3.55 -7.90 7.32
CA ALA A 52 3.56 -8.79 8.47
C ALA A 52 3.09 -10.23 8.11
N SER A 53 3.63 -10.82 7.05
CA SER A 53 3.47 -12.23 6.70
C SER A 53 4.82 -12.94 6.62
N PRO A 54 4.96 -14.12 7.27
CA PRO A 54 6.17 -14.93 7.17
C PRO A 54 6.56 -15.24 5.73
N ARG A 55 5.56 -15.46 4.86
CA ARG A 55 5.80 -15.81 3.45
C ARG A 55 6.37 -14.64 2.65
N ASN A 56 5.94 -13.41 2.94
CA ASN A 56 6.49 -12.22 2.31
C ASN A 56 7.94 -11.99 2.74
N VAL A 57 8.23 -12.18 4.03
CA VAL A 57 9.59 -12.15 4.58
C VAL A 57 10.50 -13.21 3.93
N GLU A 58 10.04 -14.46 3.85
CA GLU A 58 10.78 -15.56 3.21
C GLU A 58 11.09 -15.26 1.74
N VAL A 59 10.11 -14.76 0.98
CA VAL A 59 10.28 -14.41 -0.43
C VAL A 59 11.29 -13.28 -0.59
N LEU A 60 11.25 -12.25 0.27
CA LEU A 60 12.19 -11.15 0.25
C LEU A 60 13.63 -11.64 0.46
N PHE A 61 13.84 -12.49 1.48
CA PHE A 61 15.15 -13.10 1.74
C PHE A 61 15.60 -14.01 0.60
N ALA A 62 14.71 -14.82 0.04
CA ALA A 62 15.02 -15.69 -1.08
C ALA A 62 15.47 -14.87 -2.31
N VAL A 63 14.81 -13.75 -2.59
CA VAL A 63 15.21 -12.86 -3.71
C VAL A 63 16.51 -12.13 -3.41
N ALA A 64 16.71 -11.62 -2.18
CA ALA A 64 17.94 -10.95 -1.75
C ALA A 64 19.18 -11.85 -1.81
N ASN A 65 19.01 -13.15 -1.57
CA ASN A 65 20.09 -14.13 -1.64
C ASN A 65 20.27 -14.75 -3.03
N HIS A 66 19.41 -14.46 -3.99
CA HIS A 66 19.49 -15.04 -5.32
C HIS A 66 20.40 -14.22 -6.25
N ASP A 67 21.38 -14.87 -6.88
CA ASP A 67 22.42 -14.22 -7.70
C ASP A 67 21.92 -13.45 -8.91
N ILE A 68 20.78 -13.85 -9.49
CA ILE A 68 20.14 -13.13 -10.61
C ILE A 68 19.09 -12.13 -10.13
N PHE A 69 18.15 -12.54 -9.28
CA PHE A 69 16.96 -11.71 -8.98
C PHE A 69 17.27 -10.50 -8.10
N ARG A 70 18.26 -10.54 -7.20
CA ARG A 70 18.64 -9.38 -6.39
C ARG A 70 19.04 -8.17 -7.23
N HIS A 71 19.63 -8.39 -8.42
CA HIS A 71 20.04 -7.33 -9.35
C HIS A 71 18.88 -6.79 -10.20
N ARG A 72 17.67 -7.31 -10.02
CA ARG A 72 16.47 -6.90 -10.77
C ARG A 72 15.45 -6.17 -9.92
N ALA A 73 15.48 -6.33 -8.61
CA ALA A 73 14.63 -5.60 -7.68
C ALA A 73 14.92 -4.10 -7.77
N LYS A 74 13.88 -3.31 -8.03
CA LYS A 74 13.91 -1.85 -8.19
C LYS A 74 13.04 -1.14 -7.17
N GLU A 75 12.01 -1.82 -6.70
CA GLU A 75 10.99 -1.26 -5.81
C GLU A 75 10.64 -2.27 -4.72
N ILE A 76 10.60 -1.79 -3.47
CA ILE A 76 9.98 -2.49 -2.34
C ILE A 76 8.66 -1.80 -2.05
N ILE A 77 7.59 -2.59 -2.00
CA ILE A 77 6.26 -2.16 -1.56
C ILE A 77 6.06 -2.73 -0.17
N TRP A 78 6.07 -1.86 0.81
CA TRP A 78 5.69 -2.16 2.18
C TRP A 78 4.19 -2.01 2.33
N ASP A 79 3.59 -3.11 2.72
CA ASP A 79 2.22 -3.13 3.14
C ASP A 79 2.11 -2.80 4.62
N ASP A 80 1.46 -1.69 4.92
CA ASP A 80 1.23 -1.25 6.30
C ASP A 80 -0.11 -1.77 6.87
N ALA A 81 -0.75 -2.71 6.17
CA ALA A 81 -1.93 -3.41 6.65
C ALA A 81 -1.59 -4.45 7.75
N VAL A 82 -2.39 -4.46 8.81
CA VAL A 82 -2.32 -5.37 9.99
C VAL A 82 -3.68 -6.00 10.37
N LEU A 83 -3.94 -7.29 10.16
CA LEU A 83 -5.23 -7.96 10.36
C LEU A 83 -5.87 -7.67 11.73
N GLU A 84 -7.19 -7.38 11.75
CA GLU A 84 -7.93 -7.10 12.98
C GLU A 84 -8.36 -8.40 13.70
N PRO A 85 -8.10 -8.56 15.01
CA PRO A 85 -8.58 -9.71 15.77
C PRO A 85 -10.11 -9.83 15.77
N VAL A 86 -10.62 -11.05 15.54
CA VAL A 86 -12.06 -11.28 15.63
C VAL A 86 -12.53 -11.20 17.08
N SER A 87 -13.35 -10.20 17.40
CA SER A 87 -13.97 -10.06 18.71
C SER A 87 -14.92 -11.22 19.01
N SER A 88 -14.70 -11.87 20.15
CA SER A 88 -15.60 -12.91 20.68
C SER A 88 -16.88 -12.35 21.31
N LYS A 89 -16.97 -11.02 21.49
CA LYS A 89 -18.07 -10.37 22.21
C LYS A 89 -19.38 -10.32 21.41
N GLU A 90 -19.32 -10.31 20.08
CA GLU A 90 -20.51 -10.18 19.21
C GLU A 90 -21.26 -11.52 18.99
N GLY A 91 -20.64 -12.62 19.41
CA GLY A 91 -21.20 -13.97 19.36
C GLY A 91 -21.38 -14.53 17.94
N ASP A 92 -21.70 -15.83 17.88
CA ASP A 92 -21.99 -16.53 16.63
C ASP A 92 -23.50 -16.51 16.36
N GLY A 93 -23.89 -15.96 15.21
CA GLY A 93 -25.27 -15.91 14.76
C GLY A 93 -25.41 -16.41 13.31
N PRO A 94 -26.64 -16.58 12.83
CA PRO A 94 -26.83 -16.58 11.40
C PRO A 94 -26.55 -15.15 10.91
N CYS A 95 -25.67 -15.00 9.94
CA CYS A 95 -25.41 -13.73 9.26
C CYS A 95 -24.80 -14.03 7.90
N GLY A 96 -25.13 -13.22 6.90
CA GLY A 96 -24.60 -13.35 5.54
C GLY A 96 -23.92 -12.08 5.06
N TYR A 97 -23.28 -12.16 3.89
CA TYR A 97 -22.45 -11.09 3.33
C TYR A 97 -23.24 -10.05 2.53
N SER A 98 -24.57 -10.11 2.53
CA SER A 98 -25.41 -9.24 1.71
C SER A 98 -25.70 -7.86 2.29
N SER A 99 -25.63 -6.84 1.42
CA SER A 99 -25.97 -5.44 1.74
C SER A 99 -27.46 -5.22 2.03
N TYR A 100 -28.33 -6.17 1.65
CA TYR A 100 -29.78 -6.14 1.88
C TYR A 100 -30.23 -7.08 3.01
N GLU A 101 -29.30 -7.82 3.62
CA GLU A 101 -29.61 -8.65 4.78
C GLU A 101 -29.45 -7.82 6.04
N THR A 102 -30.59 -7.39 6.60
CA THR A 102 -30.64 -6.88 7.96
C THR A 102 -30.48 -8.04 8.95
N ASP A 103 -30.10 -7.76 10.20
CA ASP A 103 -30.02 -8.79 11.26
C ASP A 103 -31.32 -9.60 11.44
N ARG A 104 -32.44 -9.13 10.88
CA ARG A 104 -33.76 -9.77 10.90
C ARG A 104 -33.98 -10.78 9.78
N ASP A 105 -33.19 -10.73 8.71
CA ASP A 105 -33.28 -11.64 7.54
C ASP A 105 -32.39 -12.87 7.71
N ALA A 106 -31.77 -13.01 8.88
CA ALA A 106 -30.83 -14.06 9.23
C ALA A 106 -31.50 -15.39 9.64
N ASP A 107 -32.81 -15.42 9.88
CA ASP A 107 -33.51 -16.61 10.37
C ASP A 107 -33.73 -17.72 9.32
N SER A 108 -32.96 -17.76 8.23
CA SER A 108 -32.98 -18.90 7.30
C SER A 108 -32.13 -20.05 7.86
N GLU A 109 -32.77 -21.18 8.16
CA GLU A 109 -32.16 -22.43 8.68
C GLU A 109 -31.00 -22.98 7.81
N GLU A 110 -30.80 -22.46 6.59
CA GLU A 110 -29.77 -22.86 5.63
C GLU A 110 -28.40 -22.20 5.85
N LYS A 111 -28.29 -21.15 6.70
CA LYS A 111 -27.03 -20.42 6.92
C LYS A 111 -26.27 -20.95 8.14
N GLY A 112 -25.04 -21.40 7.91
CA GLY A 112 -24.13 -21.80 8.99
C GLY A 112 -23.86 -20.66 9.99
N ARG A 113 -23.68 -21.00 11.28
CA ARG A 113 -23.35 -20.03 12.33
C ARG A 113 -21.92 -19.53 12.18
N ILE A 114 -21.76 -18.24 11.90
CA ILE A 114 -20.49 -17.54 11.72
C ILE A 114 -20.38 -16.35 12.71
N SER A 115 -19.14 -15.92 12.98
CA SER A 115 -18.92 -14.75 13.84
C SER A 115 -19.46 -13.49 13.17
N ARG A 116 -20.33 -12.75 13.87
CA ARG A 116 -20.88 -11.48 13.36
C ARG A 116 -19.80 -10.44 13.14
N HIS A 117 -18.81 -10.38 14.02
CA HIS A 117 -17.68 -9.48 13.91
C HIS A 117 -16.90 -9.73 12.63
N PHE A 118 -16.58 -11.01 12.36
CA PHE A 118 -15.88 -11.38 11.13
C PHE A 118 -16.67 -11.02 9.86
N VAL A 119 -17.98 -11.19 9.87
CA VAL A 119 -18.84 -10.76 8.75
C VAL A 119 -18.84 -9.24 8.61
N ARG A 120 -18.84 -8.48 9.72
CA ARG A 120 -18.70 -7.02 9.69
C ARG A 120 -17.37 -6.60 9.07
N LEU A 121 -16.25 -7.17 9.51
CA LEU A 121 -14.92 -6.92 8.93
C LEU A 121 -14.95 -7.14 7.41
N CYS A 122 -15.50 -8.27 6.96
CA CYS A 122 -15.65 -8.54 5.53
C CYS A 122 -16.48 -7.47 4.80
N ARG A 123 -17.57 -7.00 5.40
CA ARG A 123 -18.40 -5.93 4.82
C ARG A 123 -17.65 -4.60 4.76
N ASP A 124 -16.93 -4.23 5.81
CA ASP A 124 -16.17 -2.99 5.91
C ASP A 124 -15.05 -2.98 4.86
N SER A 125 -14.34 -4.08 4.68
CA SER A 125 -13.42 -4.22 3.56
C SER A 125 -14.10 -4.09 2.20
N MET A 126 -15.24 -4.72 1.95
CA MET A 126 -15.92 -4.56 0.66
C MET A 126 -16.24 -3.09 0.39
N PHE A 127 -16.67 -2.37 1.43
CA PHE A 127 -16.91 -0.95 1.37
C PHE A 127 -15.65 -0.17 1.01
N ASP A 128 -14.51 -0.45 1.65
CA ASP A 128 -13.22 0.18 1.35
C ASP A 128 -12.75 -0.09 -0.08
N GLY A 129 -12.95 -1.31 -0.59
CA GLY A 129 -12.72 -1.65 -1.99
C GLY A 129 -13.52 -0.77 -2.95
N THR A 130 -14.75 -0.38 -2.56
CA THR A 130 -15.56 0.53 -3.37
C THR A 130 -15.07 1.98 -3.34
N LEU A 131 -14.38 2.42 -2.29
CA LEU A 131 -13.80 3.75 -2.21
C LEU A 131 -12.73 3.96 -3.28
N ARG A 132 -11.96 2.93 -3.61
CA ARG A 132 -11.01 2.94 -4.74
C ARG A 132 -11.68 3.16 -6.10
N LEU A 133 -12.94 2.75 -6.20
CA LEU A 133 -13.76 2.87 -7.39
C LEU A 133 -14.65 4.12 -7.38
N ARG A 134 -14.41 5.11 -6.49
CA ARG A 134 -15.22 6.33 -6.39
C ARG A 134 -15.36 7.08 -7.71
N ASP A 135 -14.29 7.11 -8.52
CA ASP A 135 -14.29 7.76 -9.85
C ASP A 135 -14.94 6.92 -10.96
N LYS A 136 -15.34 5.68 -10.64
CA LYS A 136 -15.98 4.79 -11.59
C LYS A 136 -17.51 4.98 -11.55
N PRO A 137 -18.20 4.74 -12.69
CA PRO A 137 -19.66 4.75 -12.73
C PRO A 137 -20.27 3.82 -11.67
N LYS A 138 -21.47 4.18 -11.19
CA LYS A 138 -22.19 3.44 -10.15
C LYS A 138 -22.36 1.96 -10.52
N GLU A 139 -22.62 1.66 -11.79
CA GLU A 139 -22.81 0.30 -12.29
C GLU A 139 -21.56 -0.57 -12.13
N VAL A 140 -20.36 0.03 -12.29
CA VAL A 140 -19.08 -0.67 -12.09
C VAL A 140 -18.88 -1.01 -10.63
N ARG A 141 -19.21 -0.08 -9.72
CA ARG A 141 -19.13 -0.27 -8.27
C ARG A 141 -20.10 -1.35 -7.79
N GLU A 142 -21.33 -1.33 -8.27
CA GLU A 142 -22.34 -2.34 -7.93
C GLU A 142 -21.99 -3.73 -8.46
N LYS A 143 -21.51 -3.81 -9.71
CA LYS A 143 -21.03 -5.07 -10.29
C LYS A 143 -19.86 -5.65 -9.50
N TYR A 144 -18.94 -4.80 -9.06
CA TYR A 144 -17.81 -5.17 -8.22
C TYR A 144 -18.28 -5.77 -6.89
N MET A 145 -19.13 -5.06 -6.14
CA MET A 145 -19.66 -5.57 -4.86
C MET A 145 -20.40 -6.89 -5.04
N LYS A 146 -21.23 -7.00 -6.08
CA LYS A 146 -21.98 -8.24 -6.35
C LYS A 146 -21.06 -9.41 -6.69
N GLY A 147 -19.95 -9.17 -7.41
CA GLY A 147 -18.95 -10.19 -7.69
C GLY A 147 -18.28 -10.69 -6.41
N GLN A 148 -17.81 -9.77 -5.57
CA GLN A 148 -17.13 -10.08 -4.31
C GLN A 148 -18.01 -10.88 -3.33
N MET A 149 -19.28 -10.48 -3.20
CA MET A 149 -20.23 -11.20 -2.35
C MET A 149 -20.49 -12.64 -2.77
N ASN A 150 -20.40 -12.95 -4.07
CA ASN A 150 -20.64 -14.31 -4.58
C ASN A 150 -19.43 -15.23 -4.31
N ASP A 151 -18.23 -14.67 -4.17
CA ASP A 151 -16.99 -15.42 -3.95
C ASP A 151 -16.74 -15.73 -2.46
N LEU A 152 -17.46 -15.07 -1.55
CA LEU A 152 -17.39 -15.31 -0.11
C LEU A 152 -18.16 -16.59 0.29
N LEU A 153 -17.42 -17.58 0.77
CA LEU A 153 -17.98 -18.84 1.26
C LEU A 153 -18.72 -18.64 2.59
N PRO A 154 -19.95 -19.18 2.78
CA PRO A 154 -20.69 -19.13 4.05
C PRO A 154 -20.15 -20.03 5.18
N SER A 155 -18.99 -20.67 5.01
CA SER A 155 -18.50 -21.73 5.91
C SER A 155 -17.63 -21.17 7.06
N ARG A 156 -17.27 -22.02 8.04
CA ARG A 156 -16.29 -21.68 9.10
C ARG A 156 -14.83 -21.81 8.65
N GLU A 157 -14.57 -22.36 7.46
CA GLU A 157 -13.20 -22.57 6.95
C GLU A 157 -12.42 -21.25 6.76
N PRO A 158 -13.03 -20.16 6.26
CA PRO A 158 -12.38 -18.85 6.17
C PRO A 158 -11.97 -18.28 7.54
N LEU A 159 -12.75 -18.51 8.60
CA LEU A 159 -12.42 -18.01 9.94
C LEU A 159 -11.20 -18.72 10.53
N ALA A 160 -11.09 -20.04 10.36
CA ALA A 160 -9.93 -20.78 10.82
C ALA A 160 -8.65 -20.36 10.08
N TYR A 161 -8.77 -20.11 8.77
CA TYR A 161 -7.68 -19.56 7.96
C TYR A 161 -7.30 -18.14 8.42
N TYR A 162 -8.29 -17.27 8.64
CA TYR A 162 -8.09 -15.92 9.16
C TYR A 162 -7.39 -15.90 10.52
N SER A 163 -7.84 -16.73 11.47
CA SER A 163 -7.21 -16.87 12.79
C SER A 163 -5.75 -17.33 12.69
N ARG A 164 -5.43 -18.19 11.72
CA ARG A 164 -4.04 -18.59 11.46
C ARG A 164 -3.21 -17.41 10.94
N LEU A 165 -3.73 -16.64 9.99
CA LEU A 165 -3.04 -15.46 9.46
C LEU A 165 -2.80 -14.41 10.55
N LEU A 166 -3.77 -14.20 11.45
CA LEU A 166 -3.62 -13.33 12.62
C LEU A 166 -2.47 -13.77 13.53
N GLN A 167 -2.33 -15.08 13.79
CA GLN A 167 -1.24 -15.60 14.59
C GLN A 167 0.11 -15.39 13.89
N GLU A 168 0.21 -15.78 12.62
CA GLU A 168 1.41 -15.61 11.81
C GLU A 168 1.85 -14.13 11.75
N GLN A 169 0.88 -13.21 11.67
CA GLN A 169 1.14 -11.77 11.74
C GLN A 169 1.65 -11.34 13.11
N SER A 170 1.00 -11.77 14.20
CA SER A 170 1.42 -11.43 15.56
C SER A 170 2.88 -11.85 15.80
N ASP A 171 3.23 -13.06 15.36
CA ASP A 171 4.59 -13.59 15.49
C ASP A 171 5.62 -12.71 14.75
N ILE A 172 5.29 -12.22 13.55
CA ILE A 172 6.17 -11.31 12.78
C ILE A 172 6.27 -9.92 13.42
N LEU A 173 5.14 -9.38 13.91
CA LEU A 173 5.12 -8.07 14.54
C LEU A 173 5.91 -8.06 15.86
N GLU A 174 5.82 -9.15 16.64
CA GLU A 174 6.56 -9.34 17.90
C GLU A 174 8.06 -9.58 17.66
N SER A 175 8.42 -10.38 16.66
CA SER A 175 9.81 -10.67 16.31
C SER A 175 10.54 -9.50 15.62
N GLY A 176 9.81 -8.67 14.87
CA GLY A 176 10.39 -7.63 14.02
C GLY A 176 11.11 -8.17 12.79
N ASP A 177 10.76 -9.39 12.36
CA ASP A 177 11.39 -10.06 11.22
C ASP A 177 11.20 -9.31 9.90
N ASP A 178 10.07 -8.62 9.74
CA ASP A 178 9.80 -7.75 8.59
C ASP A 178 10.77 -6.56 8.53
N GLU A 179 10.99 -5.88 9.65
CA GLU A 179 11.97 -4.79 9.78
C GLU A 179 13.39 -5.28 9.48
N ALA A 180 13.78 -6.45 10.00
CA ALA A 180 15.07 -7.08 9.72
C ALA A 180 15.22 -7.42 8.23
N ALA A 181 14.16 -7.95 7.62
CA ALA A 181 14.15 -8.29 6.20
C ALA A 181 14.27 -7.06 5.31
N LEU A 182 13.61 -5.94 5.67
CA LEU A 182 13.77 -4.66 4.97
C LEU A 182 15.21 -4.15 5.06
N ARG A 183 15.81 -4.13 6.26
CA ARG A 183 17.22 -3.72 6.43
C ARG A 183 18.14 -4.55 5.54
N TYR A 184 17.94 -5.86 5.53
CA TYR A 184 18.72 -6.76 4.73
C TYR A 184 18.54 -6.49 3.22
N ALA A 185 17.31 -6.32 2.77
CA ALA A 185 16.97 -6.06 1.37
C ALA A 185 17.58 -4.75 0.85
N VAL A 186 17.47 -3.65 1.61
CA VAL A 186 18.00 -2.33 1.23
C VAL A 186 19.51 -2.37 0.97
N GLN A 187 20.26 -3.20 1.72
CA GLN A 187 21.70 -3.36 1.53
C GLN A 187 22.07 -4.30 0.37
N ARG A 188 21.17 -5.23 0.01
CA ARG A 188 21.47 -6.33 -0.92
C ARG A 188 20.96 -6.11 -2.33
N PHE A 189 20.02 -5.20 -2.54
CA PHE A 189 19.48 -4.87 -3.86
C PHE A 189 20.20 -3.68 -4.51
N PRO A 190 21.16 -3.92 -5.44
CA PRO A 190 21.98 -2.86 -6.02
C PRO A 190 21.25 -1.95 -7.01
N ARG A 191 19.99 -2.23 -7.32
CA ARG A 191 19.15 -1.42 -8.21
C ARG A 191 17.89 -0.90 -7.53
N LEU A 192 17.79 -1.06 -6.22
CA LEU A 192 16.65 -0.58 -5.45
C LEU A 192 16.71 0.96 -5.41
N THR A 193 15.74 1.59 -6.06
CA THR A 193 15.64 3.05 -6.14
C THR A 193 14.34 3.57 -5.56
N LYS A 194 13.34 2.71 -5.35
CA LYS A 194 12.00 3.11 -4.90
C LYS A 194 11.54 2.31 -3.69
N VAL A 195 10.94 3.00 -2.73
CA VAL A 195 10.14 2.37 -1.67
C VAL A 195 8.74 2.97 -1.70
N THR A 196 7.73 2.11 -1.64
CA THR A 196 6.33 2.50 -1.52
C THR A 196 5.78 1.95 -0.21
N VAL A 197 5.18 2.80 0.61
CA VAL A 197 4.41 2.41 1.80
C VAL A 197 2.96 2.61 1.45
N THR A 198 2.17 1.55 1.55
CA THR A 198 0.75 1.62 1.28
C THR A 198 0.00 0.59 2.09
N PRO A 199 -1.10 0.94 2.77
CA PRO A 199 -1.98 -0.05 3.36
C PRO A 199 -2.87 -0.72 2.30
N ALA A 200 -2.75 -0.35 1.02
CA ALA A 200 -3.67 -0.79 -0.02
C ALA A 200 -3.26 -2.07 -0.72
N THR A 201 -2.05 -2.58 -0.45
CA THR A 201 -1.64 -3.87 -1.00
C THR A 201 -2.58 -4.94 -0.48
N ASP A 202 -2.80 -4.99 0.83
CA ASP A 202 -3.58 -6.01 1.52
C ASP A 202 -4.72 -5.42 2.39
N GLY A 203 -4.76 -4.13 2.75
CA GLY A 203 -5.79 -3.54 3.65
C GLY A 203 -7.26 -3.57 3.19
N VAL A 204 -7.61 -4.40 2.21
CA VAL A 204 -8.99 -4.69 1.78
C VAL A 204 -9.13 -6.22 1.62
N LEU A 205 -9.72 -6.89 2.64
CA LEU A 205 -9.98 -8.34 2.80
C LEU A 205 -10.25 -9.08 1.50
N ILE A 206 -11.10 -8.47 0.71
CA ILE A 206 -11.74 -9.16 -0.40
C ILE A 206 -11.12 -8.76 -1.73
N THR A 207 -10.34 -7.67 -1.77
CA THR A 207 -9.80 -7.09 -3.00
C THR A 207 -8.49 -6.33 -2.76
N PRO A 208 -7.41 -7.05 -2.44
CA PRO A 208 -6.07 -6.49 -2.36
C PRO A 208 -5.68 -5.87 -3.72
N LEU A 209 -4.86 -4.81 -3.73
CA LEU A 209 -4.40 -4.17 -4.98
C LEU A 209 -3.51 -5.12 -5.80
N TYR A 210 -2.92 -6.12 -5.13
CA TYR A 210 -2.11 -7.19 -5.69
C TYR A 210 -2.65 -8.54 -5.21
N GLU A 211 -2.49 -9.64 -5.97
CA GLU A 211 -2.95 -10.98 -5.54
C GLU A 211 -2.12 -11.49 -4.34
N THR A 212 -2.47 -11.08 -3.11
CA THR A 212 -1.84 -11.49 -1.84
C THR A 212 -2.87 -11.48 -0.68
N PRO A 213 -2.73 -12.30 0.39
CA PRO A 213 -3.83 -12.57 1.32
C PRO A 213 -3.63 -12.01 2.75
N MET A 214 -3.82 -10.71 3.01
CA MET A 214 -3.78 -10.07 4.35
C MET A 214 -4.76 -8.88 4.44
N GLU A 215 -4.95 -8.21 5.60
CA GLU A 215 -5.61 -6.87 5.83
C GLU A 215 -5.16 -6.11 7.09
N ALA A 216 -5.91 -5.08 7.57
CA ALA A 216 -5.58 -3.98 8.51
C ALA A 216 -6.63 -3.58 9.60
N GLU A 217 -6.25 -3.36 10.87
CA GLU A 217 -6.29 -2.10 11.68
C GLU A 217 -5.70 -2.18 13.13
N ASP A 218 -5.14 -1.05 13.63
CA ASP A 218 -5.21 -0.51 15.02
C ASP A 218 -4.50 0.87 15.14
N GLU A 219 -5.09 1.86 15.82
CA GLU A 219 -4.73 3.31 15.76
C GLU A 219 -3.30 3.72 16.22
N LYS A 220 -2.60 2.88 16.99
CA LYS A 220 -1.16 3.11 17.32
C LYS A 220 -0.20 2.38 16.37
N SER A 221 -0.72 1.41 15.62
CA SER A 221 -0.01 0.63 14.60
C SER A 221 -0.06 1.27 13.21
N GLN A 222 -0.95 2.26 12.98
CA GLN A 222 -1.23 2.95 11.70
C GLN A 222 -0.04 3.67 11.02
N TRP A 223 1.17 3.57 11.58
CA TRP A 223 2.38 4.27 11.14
C TRP A 223 3.62 3.38 11.17
N ARG A 224 3.45 2.10 11.53
CA ARG A 224 4.60 1.24 11.85
C ARG A 224 5.53 1.11 10.64
N GLY A 225 4.98 0.86 9.46
CA GLY A 225 5.71 0.76 8.21
C GLY A 225 6.41 2.06 7.84
N PHE A 226 5.72 3.20 7.95
CA PHE A 226 6.35 4.52 7.75
C PHE A 226 7.54 4.72 8.68
N ARG A 227 7.37 4.51 9.99
CA ARG A 227 8.42 4.68 11.02
C ARG A 227 9.61 3.76 10.79
N ILE A 228 9.33 2.50 10.45
CA ILE A 228 10.37 1.53 10.14
C ILE A 228 11.14 1.96 8.89
N ILE A 229 10.42 2.34 7.84
CA ILE A 229 11.04 2.66 6.56
C ILE A 229 11.87 3.92 6.64
N THR A 230 11.34 5.02 7.18
CA THR A 230 12.13 6.25 7.32
C THR A 230 13.36 6.01 8.17
N ARG A 231 13.25 5.28 9.28
CA ARG A 231 14.40 4.92 10.13
C ARG A 231 15.42 4.04 9.42
N VAL A 232 14.99 2.96 8.76
CA VAL A 232 15.89 2.05 8.03
C VAL A 232 16.56 2.78 6.88
N LEU A 233 15.81 3.59 6.13
CA LEU A 233 16.36 4.39 5.05
C LEU A 233 17.36 5.39 5.62
N ALA A 234 17.04 6.17 6.64
CA ALA A 234 17.93 7.16 7.26
C ALA A 234 19.24 6.54 7.76
N GLN A 235 19.22 5.32 8.28
CA GLN A 235 20.39 4.61 8.80
C GLN A 235 21.22 3.88 7.73
N ALA A 236 20.67 3.64 6.54
CA ALA A 236 21.37 2.87 5.50
C ALA A 236 22.48 3.69 4.81
N GLU A 237 23.74 3.27 4.97
CA GLU A 237 24.92 3.98 4.44
C GLU A 237 25.01 4.00 2.90
N ASN A 238 24.63 2.89 2.24
CA ASN A 238 24.77 2.71 0.78
C ASN A 238 23.42 2.70 0.04
N CYS A 239 22.46 3.49 0.54
CA CYS A 239 21.10 3.50 0.03
C CYS A 239 20.97 4.38 -1.23
N GLN A 240 20.59 3.78 -2.35
CA GLN A 240 20.37 4.46 -3.64
C GLN A 240 18.90 4.87 -3.86
N ILE A 241 18.10 4.92 -2.80
CA ILE A 241 16.69 5.28 -2.89
C ILE A 241 16.56 6.72 -3.38
N SER A 242 15.94 6.85 -4.54
CA SER A 242 15.62 8.13 -5.17
C SER A 242 14.13 8.47 -5.08
N GLU A 243 13.27 7.50 -4.74
CA GLU A 243 11.82 7.66 -4.70
C GLU A 243 11.24 7.09 -3.40
N LEU A 244 10.50 7.92 -2.65
CA LEU A 244 9.69 7.48 -1.52
C LEU A 244 8.22 7.80 -1.80
N VAL A 245 7.36 6.79 -1.74
CA VAL A 245 5.94 6.94 -2.04
C VAL A 245 5.12 6.47 -0.86
N LEU A 246 4.47 7.38 -0.15
CA LEU A 246 3.48 7.08 0.88
C LEU A 246 2.11 7.28 0.24
N ASP A 247 1.45 6.19 -0.16
CA ASP A 247 0.23 6.24 -0.96
C ASP A 247 -0.89 5.47 -0.26
N ASN A 248 -1.99 6.15 0.03
CA ASN A 248 -3.17 5.55 0.65
C ASN A 248 -4.11 4.89 -0.38
N ASN A 249 -3.88 5.03 -1.69
CA ASN A 249 -4.73 4.55 -2.77
C ASN A 249 -6.23 4.86 -2.55
N LYS A 250 -6.54 6.07 -2.06
CA LYS A 250 -7.92 6.53 -1.77
C LYS A 250 -8.63 5.79 -0.64
N LEU A 251 -7.90 5.00 0.13
CA LEU A 251 -8.39 4.49 1.41
C LEU A 251 -8.47 5.64 2.42
N PRO A 252 -9.33 5.56 3.44
CA PRO A 252 -9.45 6.56 4.49
C PRO A 252 -8.27 6.51 5.50
N THR A 253 -7.08 6.22 5.00
CA THR A 253 -5.81 6.13 5.73
C THR A 253 -4.82 7.15 5.13
N GLY A 254 -3.62 7.31 5.67
CA GLY A 254 -2.68 8.32 5.16
C GLY A 254 -1.40 8.37 5.96
N LEU A 255 -0.74 9.53 6.01
CA LEU A 255 0.35 10.01 6.89
C LEU A 255 -0.20 10.93 7.99
N ASN A 256 0.09 10.67 9.28
CA ASN A 256 -0.52 11.44 10.36
C ASN A 256 0.08 12.84 10.33
N HIS A 257 -0.78 13.85 10.45
CA HIS A 257 -0.35 15.23 10.58
C HIS A 257 0.62 15.45 11.76
N PHE A 258 0.55 14.66 12.85
CA PHE A 258 1.46 14.78 14.00
C PHE A 258 2.95 14.71 13.63
N VAL A 259 3.32 13.99 12.56
CA VAL A 259 4.71 13.96 12.06
C VAL A 259 5.20 15.37 11.71
N PHE A 260 4.29 16.24 11.28
CA PHE A 260 4.56 17.61 10.89
C PHE A 260 4.20 18.63 11.97
N GLU A 261 3.70 18.27 13.14
CA GLU A 261 3.34 19.25 14.18
C GLU A 261 4.45 19.44 15.21
N GLU A 262 4.86 18.36 15.85
CA GLU A 262 5.79 18.39 16.98
C GLU A 262 7.18 17.85 16.57
N PRO A 263 8.28 18.27 17.23
CA PRO A 263 9.59 17.67 16.99
C PRO A 263 9.55 16.17 17.31
N ASN A 264 9.85 15.33 16.31
CA ASN A 264 9.82 13.88 16.45
C ASN A 264 10.92 13.24 15.58
N GLU A 265 11.33 12.03 15.96
CA GLU A 265 12.40 11.30 15.28
C GLU A 265 12.00 10.93 13.85
N GLU A 266 10.72 10.66 13.60
CA GLU A 266 10.18 10.27 12.30
C GLU A 266 10.37 11.37 11.24
N TYR A 267 10.14 12.62 11.60
CA TYR A 267 10.38 13.79 10.76
C TYR A 267 11.87 13.98 10.48
N ASP A 268 12.72 13.78 11.50
CA ASP A 268 14.17 13.87 11.35
C ASP A 268 14.70 12.78 10.41
N ASP A 269 14.21 11.54 10.54
CA ASP A 269 14.55 10.43 9.65
C ASP A 269 14.06 10.65 8.21
N LEU A 270 12.86 11.21 8.06
CA LEU A 270 12.34 11.61 6.76
C LEU A 270 13.23 12.71 6.14
N CYS A 271 13.62 13.72 6.92
CA CYS A 271 14.56 14.76 6.50
C CYS A 271 15.91 14.20 6.05
N ARG A 272 16.50 13.27 6.83
CA ARG A 272 17.76 12.59 6.47
C ARG A 272 17.63 11.81 5.17
N THR A 273 16.47 11.20 4.93
CA THR A 273 16.20 10.43 3.71
C THR A 273 16.13 11.33 2.48
N VAL A 274 15.36 12.42 2.52
CA VAL A 274 15.17 13.32 1.36
C VAL A 274 16.39 14.20 1.09
N GLN A 275 17.24 14.44 2.09
CA GLN A 275 18.46 15.24 1.95
C GLN A 275 19.56 14.54 1.14
N ARG A 276 19.39 13.25 0.84
CA ARG A 276 20.39 12.47 0.11
C ARG A 276 20.53 12.93 -1.35
N PRO A 277 21.76 12.98 -1.88
CA PRO A 277 21.98 13.24 -3.30
C PRO A 277 21.26 12.20 -4.16
N GLY A 278 20.59 12.68 -5.21
CA GLY A 278 19.85 11.84 -6.14
C GLY A 278 18.42 11.50 -5.70
N PHE A 279 17.93 12.01 -4.57
CA PHE A 279 16.51 11.90 -4.21
C PHE A 279 15.64 12.77 -5.11
N ARG A 280 14.74 12.14 -5.87
CA ARG A 280 14.02 12.74 -7.01
C ARG A 280 12.52 12.80 -6.84
N ARG A 281 11.92 11.93 -6.04
CA ARG A 281 10.46 11.83 -5.94
C ARG A 281 9.98 11.59 -4.53
N ILE A 282 8.98 12.38 -4.14
CA ILE A 282 8.22 12.13 -2.92
C ILE A 282 6.72 12.18 -3.20
N VAL A 283 6.00 11.19 -2.70
CA VAL A 283 4.53 11.18 -2.64
C VAL A 283 4.13 11.08 -1.19
N LEU A 284 3.29 12.00 -0.71
CA LEU A 284 2.78 12.03 0.66
C LEU A 284 1.25 12.06 0.60
N SER A 285 0.60 10.94 0.93
CA SER A 285 -0.82 10.92 1.26
C SER A 285 -0.99 11.21 2.75
N LEU A 286 -1.67 12.28 3.14
CA LEU A 286 -1.89 12.67 4.54
C LEU A 286 -3.29 12.27 5.01
N LEU A 287 -3.38 11.83 6.27
CA LEU A 287 -4.64 11.51 6.91
C LEU A 287 -5.21 12.79 7.55
N VAL A 288 -6.30 13.30 6.98
CA VAL A 288 -6.98 14.53 7.42
C VAL A 288 -8.51 14.39 7.48
N GLY A 289 -9.05 13.23 7.07
CA GLY A 289 -10.48 13.01 6.96
C GLY A 289 -11.21 13.18 8.29
N TYR A 290 -10.64 12.87 9.44
CA TYR A 290 -11.33 13.03 10.73
C TYR A 290 -11.51 14.50 11.17
N PHE A 291 -10.93 15.47 10.47
CA PHE A 291 -11.05 16.91 10.77
C PHE A 291 -12.35 17.54 10.24
N PHE A 292 -13.39 16.76 9.90
CA PHE A 292 -14.65 17.30 9.38
C PHE A 292 -15.33 18.34 10.29
N ASP A 293 -15.11 18.24 11.61
CA ASP A 293 -15.75 19.09 12.63
C ASP A 293 -14.77 20.01 13.40
N CYS A 294 -13.52 20.10 12.96
CA CYS A 294 -12.39 20.64 13.73
C CYS A 294 -12.11 22.14 13.49
N ASP A 295 -11.43 22.79 14.45
CA ASP A 295 -11.10 24.22 14.43
C ASP A 295 -9.94 24.52 13.45
N ALA A 296 -9.67 25.80 13.18
CA ALA A 296 -8.63 26.19 12.22
C ALA A 296 -7.20 25.79 12.66
N GLU A 297 -7.01 25.61 13.97
CA GLU A 297 -5.74 25.23 14.60
C GLU A 297 -5.32 23.80 14.20
N ASP A 298 -6.29 22.91 13.97
CA ASP A 298 -6.06 21.52 13.55
C ASP A 298 -5.46 21.41 12.12
N TRP A 299 -5.41 22.52 11.39
CA TRP A 299 -4.81 22.61 10.04
C TRP A 299 -3.46 23.35 10.02
N ASP A 300 -2.94 23.78 11.18
CA ASP A 300 -1.72 24.58 11.27
C ASP A 300 -0.44 23.81 10.88
N PHE A 301 -0.49 22.49 10.81
CA PHE A 301 0.62 21.68 10.30
C PHE A 301 0.98 21.99 8.83
N TYR A 302 0.04 22.54 8.04
CA TYR A 302 0.33 23.06 6.71
C TYR A 302 1.05 24.42 6.72
N ARG A 303 0.90 25.19 7.81
CA ARG A 303 1.35 26.58 7.93
C ARG A 303 2.62 26.74 8.75
N ASN A 304 2.97 25.74 9.55
CA ASN A 304 4.15 25.78 10.42
C ASN A 304 5.50 25.64 9.68
N GLY A 305 5.48 25.48 8.35
CA GLY A 305 6.66 25.44 7.49
C GLY A 305 7.45 24.13 7.53
N ARG A 306 7.03 23.10 8.26
CA ARG A 306 7.77 21.82 8.33
C ARG A 306 7.75 21.05 7.03
N ILE A 307 6.62 21.02 6.32
CA ILE A 307 6.54 20.41 4.99
C ILE A 307 7.45 21.17 4.01
N SER A 308 7.41 22.50 4.03
CA SER A 308 8.31 23.34 3.21
C SER A 308 9.78 23.11 3.53
N ASN A 309 10.14 23.03 4.81
CA ASN A 309 11.50 22.72 5.24
C ASN A 309 11.96 21.33 4.81
N LEU A 310 11.08 20.32 4.86
CA LEU A 310 11.37 18.98 4.36
C LEU A 310 11.68 19.02 2.86
N LEU A 311 10.81 19.67 2.09
CA LEU A 311 10.94 19.79 0.64
C LEU A 311 12.16 20.62 0.22
N ALA A 312 12.52 21.64 1.01
CA ALA A 312 13.69 22.48 0.79
C ALA A 312 15.01 21.72 1.04
N LYS A 313 14.99 20.65 1.86
CA LYS A 313 16.15 19.80 2.11
C LYS A 313 16.47 18.85 0.95
N ALA A 314 15.58 18.69 -0.02
CA ALA A 314 15.76 17.80 -1.17
C ALA A 314 16.25 18.58 -2.42
N PRO A 315 17.58 18.71 -2.65
CA PRO A 315 18.11 19.57 -3.72
C PRO A 315 17.83 19.02 -5.12
N ASP A 316 17.75 17.70 -5.28
CA ASP A 316 17.60 17.00 -6.56
C ASP A 316 16.13 16.62 -6.88
N LEU A 317 15.17 17.16 -6.12
CA LEU A 317 13.77 16.80 -6.21
C LEU A 317 13.18 17.19 -7.59
N GLN A 318 12.60 16.20 -8.28
CA GLN A 318 12.01 16.34 -9.61
C GLN A 318 10.49 16.16 -9.61
N GLU A 319 9.95 15.39 -8.66
CA GLU A 319 8.52 15.14 -8.54
C GLU A 319 8.07 15.23 -7.08
N VAL A 320 7.02 16.02 -6.85
CA VAL A 320 6.34 16.09 -5.56
C VAL A 320 4.85 15.88 -5.77
N VAL A 321 4.27 14.99 -4.98
CA VAL A 321 2.83 14.77 -4.96
C VAL A 321 2.35 14.80 -3.52
N LEU A 322 1.40 15.69 -3.23
CA LEU A 322 0.74 15.78 -1.94
C LEU A 322 -0.74 15.44 -2.13
N GLN A 323 -1.22 14.48 -1.35
CA GLN A 323 -2.60 14.01 -1.41
C GLN A 323 -3.15 13.95 0.00
N THR A 324 -4.47 14.01 0.14
CA THR A 324 -5.11 13.71 1.42
C THR A 324 -6.30 12.79 1.21
N ASN A 325 -6.96 12.35 2.28
CA ASN A 325 -8.24 11.63 2.20
C ASN A 325 -9.46 12.55 2.41
N TYR A 326 -9.32 13.86 2.24
CA TYR A 326 -10.42 14.82 2.38
C TYR A 326 -11.39 14.73 1.18
N PRO A 327 -12.68 14.46 1.38
CA PRO A 327 -13.65 14.38 0.29
C PRO A 327 -13.95 15.78 -0.24
N VAL A 328 -13.47 16.05 -1.44
CA VAL A 328 -13.81 17.26 -2.20
C VAL A 328 -15.08 16.98 -3.01
N ASP A 329 -16.25 16.91 -2.35
CA ASP A 329 -17.55 16.76 -3.02
C ASP A 329 -18.54 17.89 -2.71
N ALA A 330 -19.74 17.86 -3.32
CA ALA A 330 -20.75 18.92 -3.25
C ALA A 330 -21.35 19.17 -1.84
N THR A 331 -20.99 18.33 -0.86
CA THR A 331 -21.29 18.53 0.57
C THR A 331 -20.12 19.08 1.39
N SER A 332 -18.97 19.35 0.75
CA SER A 332 -17.90 20.13 1.37
C SER A 332 -18.50 21.44 1.89
N CYS A 333 -18.54 21.57 3.22
CA CYS A 333 -19.25 22.64 3.90
C CYS A 333 -18.92 23.97 3.23
N SER A 334 -19.97 24.62 2.72
CA SER A 334 -19.92 25.96 2.15
C SER A 334 -19.38 26.92 3.21
N GLY A 335 -18.06 27.11 3.24
CA GLY A 335 -17.29 27.72 4.33
C GLY A 335 -17.21 26.78 5.55
N ARG A 336 -16.05 26.43 6.12
CA ARG A 336 -14.75 27.11 6.11
C ARG A 336 -13.60 26.10 6.33
N MET A 337 -12.69 26.01 5.36
CA MET A 337 -11.26 25.69 5.56
C MET A 337 -10.44 26.94 6.01
N LYS A 338 -11.16 27.95 6.55
CA LYS A 338 -10.78 29.37 6.75
C LYS A 338 -9.66 29.82 5.82
N ASP A 339 -10.02 29.68 4.55
CA ASP A 339 -9.58 30.37 3.34
C ASP A 339 -8.17 30.04 2.86
N PHE A 340 -7.98 28.75 2.61
CA PHE A 340 -7.02 28.16 1.69
C PHE A 340 -5.62 27.92 2.26
N VAL A 341 -5.08 26.73 1.97
CA VAL A 341 -3.66 26.45 2.21
C VAL A 341 -2.89 27.07 1.06
N SER A 342 -2.17 28.16 1.35
CA SER A 342 -1.29 28.77 0.36
C SER A 342 -0.24 27.75 -0.07
N LEU A 343 -0.10 27.54 -1.38
CA LEU A 343 0.94 26.70 -1.93
C LEU A 343 2.34 27.18 -1.50
N THR A 344 2.52 28.46 -1.21
CA THR A 344 3.80 29.00 -0.71
C THR A 344 4.18 28.54 0.69
N ASN A 345 3.20 28.11 1.50
CA ASN A 345 3.46 27.59 2.85
C ASN A 345 3.98 26.15 2.81
N ILE A 346 3.59 25.40 1.79
CA ILE A 346 3.98 24.01 1.58
C ILE A 346 5.23 23.93 0.71
N PHE A 347 5.27 24.70 -0.39
CA PHE A 347 6.24 24.53 -1.46
C PHE A 347 7.29 25.64 -1.44
N PRO A 348 8.58 25.31 -1.26
CA PRO A 348 9.67 26.29 -1.23
C PRO A 348 10.07 26.72 -2.65
N ILE A 349 9.20 27.46 -3.34
CA ILE A 349 9.36 27.85 -4.76
C ILE A 349 10.70 28.57 -5.00
N ASP A 350 11.13 29.41 -4.06
CA ASP A 350 12.41 30.16 -4.12
C ASP A 350 13.65 29.25 -4.07
N LYS A 351 13.51 28.03 -3.54
CA LYS A 351 14.58 27.03 -3.47
C LYS A 351 14.62 26.15 -4.72
N TRP A 352 13.50 26.06 -5.43
CA TRP A 352 13.34 25.22 -6.64
C TRP A 352 13.55 25.98 -7.95
N SER A 353 13.81 27.28 -7.88
CA SER A 353 13.94 28.19 -9.03
C SER A 353 15.10 27.85 -9.96
N SER A 354 15.96 26.90 -9.60
CA SER A 354 17.04 26.34 -10.43
C SER A 354 16.56 25.33 -11.50
N GLY A 355 15.26 25.03 -11.57
CA GLY A 355 14.67 24.18 -12.62
C GLY A 355 14.72 22.67 -12.34
N GLY A 356 14.87 22.28 -11.07
CA GLY A 356 14.91 20.87 -10.67
C GLY A 356 13.55 20.15 -10.75
N LEU A 357 12.46 20.84 -10.35
CA LEU A 357 11.13 20.24 -10.29
C LEU A 357 10.48 20.15 -11.69
N LYS A 358 10.08 18.95 -12.08
CA LYS A 358 9.47 18.62 -13.38
C LYS A 358 7.99 18.25 -13.27
N HIS A 359 7.60 17.65 -12.15
CA HIS A 359 6.26 17.13 -11.92
C HIS A 359 5.73 17.58 -10.57
N PHE A 360 4.47 17.98 -10.57
CA PHE A 360 3.76 18.49 -9.40
C PHE A 360 2.36 17.90 -9.40
N GLY A 361 1.96 17.32 -8.27
CA GLY A 361 0.63 16.74 -8.09
C GLY A 361 0.00 17.17 -6.77
N LEU A 362 -1.27 17.56 -6.85
CA LEU A 362 -2.14 17.79 -5.70
C LEU A 362 -3.44 17.03 -5.92
N SER A 363 -3.92 16.36 -4.88
CA SER A 363 -5.20 15.64 -4.93
C SER A 363 -5.93 15.77 -3.61
N GLU A 364 -7.26 15.87 -3.66
CA GLU A 364 -8.11 15.85 -2.47
C GLU A 364 -7.70 16.93 -1.44
N MET A 365 -7.35 18.13 -1.92
CA MET A 365 -6.95 19.28 -1.11
C MET A 365 -7.61 20.54 -1.66
N GLN A 366 -8.05 21.42 -0.76
CA GLN A 366 -8.41 22.79 -1.13
C GLN A 366 -7.18 23.69 -0.92
N VAL A 367 -6.80 24.50 -1.91
CA VAL A 367 -5.57 25.32 -1.91
C VAL A 367 -5.81 26.68 -2.57
N THR A 368 -4.97 27.69 -2.28
CA THR A 368 -4.93 29.01 -2.96
C THR A 368 -3.66 29.25 -3.72
#